data_AF-A0A1E7FLT5-F1
#
_entry.id   AF-A0A1E7FLT5-F1
#
_cell.length_a   1.000
_cell.length_b   1.000
_cell.length_c   1.000
_cell.angle_alpha   90.00
_cell.angle_beta   90.00
_cell.angle_gamma   90.00
#
_symmetry.space_group_name_H-M   'P 1'
#
loop_
_entity.id
_entity.type
_entity.pdbx_description
1 polymer ?
#
loop_
_entity_poly.entity_id
_entity_poly.type
_entity_poly.pdbx_seq_one_letter_code
_entity_poly.pdbx_strand_id
1 'polypeptide(L)'
;MNMNMNMNMNEAEAEADTDAEQCRIVAKCMHHVPDNIIMNIKEGYNLMNLLYKVGILSDYLADLDNNNGIDGYGEKVEFKNYFDFNNEHYIKINPKTGRITSLRLCRYDNSYEDADDDNDNDNTGIYMPIDVPPIIDQFQSLESIYLKDCRLITMELGNLPVLKTINVGVSTSNMFENFPEGLQLSSVKEVVIDSSCSGTKFNSNLSSFLKIFSNTLEELTFYSNMTREDTDEILHVLQNDDLCFGHSLTTIKMKCCYLNEDDLERLIFEIRERFPNLHTLDISGNSVTSLCGIGDRIKQAPLIPGNKLCNLNLNSSPIWEQICADGNYDTLNVTKDPKEIAALVTLLDKFDGISNLGACWFQKYEPKIEYALRINIAGRKELMRGKSSRMSNNTDDEDEPIMNRALWPLILERAYNNSSEIYIYNRDGRDDVSISEEAESKKCATGLFHLVHHFYAPVMTEDRGGRSSSTTTTNITNYNSGEGSNNNNNNNNNNTRNEWKGKRKRK
;
A
#
# COMPACT_ATOMS: atom_id res chain seq x y z
N MET A 1 37.85 46.78 18.12
CA MET A 1 38.15 45.36 18.41
C MET A 1 37.69 44.88 19.79
N ASN A 2 37.22 45.73 20.73
CA ASN A 2 36.71 45.29 22.05
C ASN A 2 35.21 44.96 22.12
N MET A 3 34.44 45.05 21.02
CA MET A 3 32.99 44.75 21.05
C MET A 3 32.66 43.26 20.85
N ASN A 4 33.59 42.45 20.33
CA ASN A 4 33.32 41.02 20.03
C ASN A 4 33.43 40.10 21.26
N MET A 5 34.05 40.53 22.37
CA MET A 5 34.21 39.67 23.56
C MET A 5 32.99 39.68 24.48
N ASN A 6 32.23 40.78 24.54
CA ASN A 6 31.04 40.84 25.40
C ASN A 6 29.83 40.08 24.83
N MET A 7 29.73 39.90 23.51
CA MET A 7 28.66 39.07 22.92
C MET A 7 28.82 37.59 23.26
N ASN A 8 30.04 37.05 23.16
CA ASN A 8 30.30 35.64 23.43
C ASN A 8 30.04 35.21 24.88
N MET A 9 30.16 36.14 25.85
CA MET A 9 29.94 35.81 27.26
C MET A 9 28.45 35.66 27.59
N ASN A 10 27.60 36.49 27.00
CA ASN A 10 26.15 36.41 27.20
C ASN A 10 25.53 35.16 26.53
N GLU A 11 26.08 34.71 25.41
CA GLU A 11 25.62 33.47 24.74
C GLU A 11 25.97 32.22 25.56
N ALA A 12 27.17 32.15 26.12
CA ALA A 12 27.59 31.03 26.94
C ALA A 12 26.81 30.91 28.26
N GLU A 13 26.46 32.04 28.89
CA GLU A 13 25.60 32.06 30.08
C GLU A 13 24.17 31.59 29.75
N ALA A 14 23.60 32.04 28.62
CA ALA A 14 22.28 31.61 28.18
C ALA A 14 22.23 30.10 27.84
N GLU A 15 23.25 29.57 27.17
CA GLU A 15 23.36 28.13 26.86
C GLU A 15 23.42 27.29 28.15
N ALA A 16 24.24 27.70 29.12
CA ALA A 16 24.35 27.01 30.41
C ALA A 16 23.02 27.00 31.20
N ASP A 17 22.28 28.12 31.19
CA ASP A 17 20.97 28.20 31.82
C ASP A 17 19.93 27.29 31.13
N THR A 18 19.96 27.20 29.80
CA THR A 18 19.06 26.31 29.04
C THR A 18 19.34 24.83 29.32
N ASP A 19 20.61 24.44 29.41
CA ASP A 19 21.01 23.07 29.74
C ASP A 19 20.62 22.69 31.17
N ALA A 20 20.79 23.61 32.12
CA ALA A 20 20.39 23.41 33.50
C ALA A 20 18.87 23.21 33.63
N GLU A 21 18.08 23.99 32.89
CA GLU A 21 16.62 23.88 32.87
C GLU A 21 16.16 22.55 32.24
N GLN A 22 16.75 22.17 31.11
CA GLN A 22 16.50 20.87 30.49
C GLN A 22 16.77 19.72 31.48
N CYS A 23 17.93 19.74 32.16
CA CYS A 23 18.28 18.71 33.14
C CYS A 23 17.26 18.66 34.30
N ARG A 24 16.80 19.82 34.77
CA ARG A 24 15.80 19.93 35.85
C ARG A 24 14.45 19.35 35.42
N ILE A 25 13.97 19.70 34.23
CA ILE A 25 12.71 19.21 33.66
C ILE A 25 12.77 17.70 33.45
N VAL A 26 13.82 17.22 32.80
CA VAL A 26 14.01 15.79 32.55
C VAL A 26 14.03 15.01 33.86
N ALA A 27 14.80 15.48 34.85
CA ALA A 27 14.84 14.84 36.17
C ALA A 27 13.47 14.79 36.86
N LYS A 28 12.66 15.87 36.76
CA LYS A 28 11.29 15.93 37.31
C LYS A 28 10.39 14.88 36.65
N CYS A 29 10.54 14.62 35.36
CA CYS A 29 9.70 13.71 34.60
C CYS A 29 10.22 12.26 34.52
N MET A 30 11.46 11.97 34.97
CA MET A 30 12.04 10.61 34.91
C MET A 30 11.20 9.54 35.60
N HIS A 31 10.38 9.89 36.59
CA HIS A 31 9.51 8.95 37.30
C HIS A 31 8.38 8.36 36.42
N HIS A 32 8.14 8.90 35.23
CA HIS A 32 7.21 8.32 34.25
C HIS A 32 7.85 7.23 33.37
N VAL A 33 9.19 7.15 33.33
CA VAL A 33 9.89 6.16 32.52
C VAL A 33 9.69 4.76 33.14
N PRO A 34 9.17 3.77 32.41
CA PRO A 34 8.89 2.46 33.00
C PRO A 34 10.17 1.70 33.37
N ASP A 35 10.05 0.81 34.36
CA ASP A 35 11.17 0.03 34.92
C ASP A 35 11.95 -0.79 33.87
N ASN A 36 11.28 -1.23 32.80
CA ASN A 36 11.92 -1.99 31.72
C ASN A 36 12.92 -1.16 30.90
N ILE A 37 12.69 0.15 30.74
CA ILE A 37 13.66 1.10 30.18
C ILE A 37 14.70 1.46 31.23
N ILE A 38 14.33 1.52 32.51
CA ILE A 38 15.27 1.80 33.62
C ILE A 38 16.41 0.77 33.67
N MET A 39 16.22 -0.45 33.17
CA MET A 39 17.33 -1.40 32.98
C MET A 39 18.47 -0.84 32.10
N ASN A 40 18.17 0.14 31.24
CA ASN A 40 19.09 0.98 30.51
C ASN A 40 18.80 2.47 30.79
N ILE A 41 19.12 2.93 32.01
CA ILE A 41 18.92 4.31 32.49
C ILE A 41 19.33 5.36 31.43
N LYS A 42 20.44 5.14 30.72
CA LYS A 42 20.92 6.06 29.68
C LYS A 42 19.89 6.24 28.55
N GLU A 43 19.24 5.16 28.11
CA GLU A 43 18.20 5.20 27.08
C GLU A 43 16.98 6.03 27.55
N GLY A 44 16.58 5.84 28.81
CA GLY A 44 15.50 6.61 29.41
C GLY A 44 15.81 8.11 29.46
N TYR A 45 17.02 8.49 29.89
CA TYR A 45 17.45 9.88 29.86
C TYR A 45 17.52 10.46 28.45
N ASN A 46 18.04 9.71 27.49
CA ASN A 46 18.07 10.14 26.08
C ASN A 46 16.65 10.37 25.54
N LEU A 47 15.71 9.48 25.85
CA LEU A 47 14.31 9.64 25.47
C LEU A 47 13.69 10.88 26.09
N MET A 48 13.87 11.11 27.40
CA MET A 48 13.31 12.30 28.04
C MET A 48 13.92 13.60 27.50
N ASN A 49 15.23 13.61 27.22
CA ASN A 49 15.89 14.72 26.52
C ASN A 49 15.31 14.94 25.12
N LEU A 50 15.06 13.87 24.36
CA LEU A 50 14.43 13.93 23.05
C LEU A 50 13.01 14.53 23.15
N LEU A 51 12.17 14.03 24.06
CA LEU A 51 10.80 14.51 24.30
C LEU A 51 10.77 15.97 24.73
N TYR A 52 11.75 16.42 25.51
CA TYR A 52 11.91 17.84 25.86
C TYR A 52 12.22 18.68 24.63
N LYS A 53 13.21 18.27 23.82
CA LYS A 53 13.66 19.02 22.65
C LYS A 53 12.58 19.14 21.57
N VAL A 54 11.71 18.14 21.43
CA VAL A 54 10.56 18.24 20.51
C VAL A 54 9.37 19.00 21.10
N GLY A 55 9.42 19.43 22.37
CA GLY A 55 8.41 20.26 23.03
C GLY A 55 7.36 19.50 23.86
N ILE A 56 7.29 18.17 23.75
CA ILE A 56 6.27 17.34 24.42
C ILE A 56 6.33 17.48 25.94
N LEU A 57 7.52 17.46 26.55
CA LEU A 57 7.63 17.65 28.01
C LEU A 57 7.28 19.07 28.44
N SER A 58 7.58 20.06 27.60
CA SER A 58 7.28 21.46 27.89
C SER A 58 5.77 21.71 27.92
N ASP A 59 5.03 21.11 26.97
CA ASP A 59 3.57 21.21 26.93
C ASP A 59 2.94 20.53 28.15
N TYR A 60 3.38 19.31 28.48
CA TYR A 60 2.92 18.59 29.67
C TYR A 60 3.11 19.40 30.95
N LEU A 61 4.28 20.03 31.10
CA LEU A 61 4.57 20.84 32.29
C LEU A 61 3.78 22.15 32.31
N ALA A 62 3.55 22.78 31.15
CA ALA A 62 2.72 23.97 31.05
C ALA A 62 1.28 23.68 31.50
N ASP A 63 0.69 22.57 31.04
CA ASP A 63 -0.66 22.18 31.44
C ASP A 63 -0.73 21.71 32.90
N LEU A 64 0.36 21.13 33.44
CA LEU A 64 0.44 20.78 34.85
C LEU A 64 0.49 22.02 35.76
N ASP A 65 1.19 23.07 35.32
CA ASP A 65 1.30 24.34 36.04
C ASP A 65 0.01 25.18 35.88
N ASN A 66 -0.71 25.02 34.77
CA ASN A 66 -2.03 25.59 34.54
C ASN A 66 -3.09 24.85 35.38
N ASN A 67 -4.08 25.58 35.92
CA ASN A 67 -5.26 25.02 36.59
C ASN A 67 -4.99 23.99 37.72
N ASN A 68 -3.82 24.03 38.37
CA ASN A 68 -3.38 23.03 39.35
C ASN A 68 -3.32 21.59 38.78
N GLY A 69 -3.00 21.45 37.49
CA GLY A 69 -2.93 20.16 36.80
C GLY A 69 -4.29 19.52 36.55
N ILE A 70 -5.30 20.35 36.34
CA ILE A 70 -6.66 19.94 35.96
C ILE A 70 -6.95 20.51 34.56
N ASP A 71 -7.32 19.64 33.62
CA ASP A 71 -7.64 20.04 32.24
C ASP A 71 -9.03 20.69 32.10
N GLY A 72 -9.43 21.04 30.86
CA GLY A 72 -10.72 21.65 30.56
C GLY A 72 -11.93 20.80 30.97
N TYR A 73 -11.77 19.49 31.08
CA TYR A 73 -12.81 18.54 31.46
C TYR A 73 -12.88 18.29 32.97
N GLY A 74 -12.01 18.93 33.75
CA GLY A 74 -11.92 18.68 35.19
C GLY A 74 -11.14 17.40 35.53
N GLU A 75 -10.48 16.78 34.55
CA GLU A 75 -9.64 15.60 34.76
C GLU A 75 -8.22 16.02 35.11
N LYS A 76 -7.47 15.13 35.78
CA LYS A 76 -6.09 15.40 36.12
C LYS A 76 -5.23 15.24 34.87
N VAL A 77 -4.36 16.22 34.60
CA VAL A 77 -3.39 16.14 33.51
C VAL A 77 -2.45 14.95 33.74
N GLU A 78 -2.53 13.95 32.86
CA GLU A 78 -1.69 12.75 32.91
C GLU A 78 -0.66 12.75 31.77
N PHE A 79 0.58 12.35 32.08
CA PHE A 79 1.65 12.29 31.08
C PHE A 79 1.32 11.38 29.88
N LYS A 80 0.52 10.34 30.10
CA LYS A 80 0.09 9.40 29.04
C LYS A 80 -0.72 10.10 27.93
N ASN A 81 -1.35 11.23 28.21
CA ASN A 81 -2.09 12.02 27.21
C ASN A 81 -1.13 12.68 26.20
N TYR A 82 0.13 12.85 26.58
CA TYR A 82 1.21 13.41 25.76
C TYR A 82 2.10 12.34 25.15
N PHE A 83 2.46 11.34 25.95
CA PHE A 83 3.31 10.24 25.54
C PHE A 83 3.03 8.98 26.38
N ASP A 84 2.40 7.97 25.77
CA ASP A 84 2.05 6.73 26.45
C ASP A 84 3.09 5.62 26.23
N PHE A 85 3.82 5.29 27.30
CA PHE A 85 4.80 4.20 27.31
C PHE A 85 4.19 2.81 27.16
N ASN A 86 2.90 2.65 27.42
CA ASN A 86 2.20 1.36 27.33
C ASN A 86 1.59 1.12 25.95
N ASN A 87 1.65 2.13 25.07
CA ASN A 87 1.09 2.04 23.74
C ASN A 87 2.20 1.75 22.72
N GLU A 88 2.18 0.55 22.13
CA GLU A 88 3.16 0.13 21.12
C GLU A 88 3.16 1.02 19.87
N HIS A 89 2.09 1.78 19.62
CA HIS A 89 2.06 2.78 18.55
C HIS A 89 2.95 3.99 18.84
N TYR A 90 3.24 4.30 20.11
CA TYR A 90 4.14 5.39 20.49
C TYR A 90 5.57 4.92 20.64
N ILE A 91 5.77 3.79 21.32
CA ILE A 91 7.10 3.29 21.64
C ILE A 91 7.11 1.78 21.75
N LYS A 92 8.15 1.17 21.18
CA LYS A 92 8.43 -0.26 21.35
C LYS A 92 9.78 -0.45 21.98
N ILE A 93 9.83 -1.20 23.08
CA ILE A 93 11.05 -1.46 23.85
C ILE A 93 11.33 -2.96 23.78
N ASN A 94 12.56 -3.33 23.44
CA ASN A 94 12.99 -4.71 23.50
C ASN A 94 13.03 -5.17 24.98
N PRO A 95 12.18 -6.13 25.39
CA PRO A 95 12.06 -6.50 26.81
C PRO A 95 13.31 -7.16 27.39
N LYS A 96 14.22 -7.67 26.53
CA LYS A 96 15.48 -8.30 26.98
C LYS A 96 16.60 -7.29 27.18
N THR A 97 16.61 -6.21 26.42
CA THR A 97 17.73 -5.26 26.39
C THR A 97 17.37 -3.89 26.95
N GLY A 98 16.08 -3.60 27.17
CA GLY A 98 15.60 -2.28 27.57
C GLY A 98 15.86 -1.18 26.54
N ARG A 99 16.12 -1.55 25.27
CA ARG A 99 16.45 -0.60 24.19
C ARG A 99 15.21 -0.25 23.38
N ILE A 100 15.12 0.98 22.92
CA ILE A 100 14.01 1.46 22.10
C ILE A 100 14.23 1.00 20.66
N THR A 101 13.27 0.28 20.10
CA THR A 101 13.31 -0.26 18.73
C THR A 101 12.33 0.42 17.79
N SER A 102 11.29 1.08 18.33
CA SER A 102 10.34 1.88 17.56
C SER A 102 10.00 3.13 18.35
N LEU A 103 9.90 4.28 17.67
CA LEU A 103 9.56 5.54 18.31
C LEU A 103 8.66 6.39 17.41
N ARG A 104 7.58 6.92 17.98
CA ARG A 104 6.70 7.91 17.36
C ARG A 104 6.95 9.26 17.99
N LEU A 105 7.33 10.23 17.17
CA LEU A 105 7.45 11.63 17.55
C LEU A 105 6.26 12.39 17.00
N CYS A 106 5.45 12.92 17.90
CA CYS A 106 4.21 13.59 17.61
C CYS A 106 3.90 14.56 18.75
N ARG A 107 3.69 15.83 18.43
CA ARG A 107 3.34 16.86 19.40
C ARG A 107 1.92 17.34 19.13
N TYR A 108 1.07 17.18 20.12
CA TYR A 108 -0.32 17.64 20.08
C TYR A 108 -0.38 19.07 20.64
N ASP A 109 -1.21 19.91 20.05
CA ASP A 109 -1.58 21.18 20.67
C ASP A 109 -2.96 21.01 21.34
N ASN A 110 -3.03 21.21 22.64
CA ASN A 110 -4.27 20.99 23.39
C ASN A 110 -5.19 22.23 23.37
N SER A 111 -4.78 23.33 22.74
CA SER A 111 -5.50 24.61 22.81
C SER A 111 -6.76 24.69 21.93
N TYR A 112 -7.04 23.66 21.12
CA TYR A 112 -8.16 23.63 20.16
C TYR A 112 -9.35 22.77 20.62
N GLU A 113 -9.50 22.54 21.93
CA GLU A 113 -10.58 21.71 22.50
C GLU A 113 -12.00 22.32 22.43
N ASP A 114 -12.19 23.52 21.86
CA ASP A 114 -13.40 24.32 22.11
C ASP A 114 -14.23 24.72 20.86
N ALA A 115 -14.13 23.98 19.75
CA ALA A 115 -15.10 24.12 18.67
C ALA A 115 -16.12 22.99 18.73
N ASP A 116 -17.19 23.19 19.51
CA ASP A 116 -18.49 22.48 19.48
C ASP A 116 -19.18 22.55 18.09
N ASP A 117 -18.43 22.49 17.00
CA ASP A 117 -18.99 22.43 15.65
C ASP A 117 -19.25 20.95 15.35
N ASP A 118 -20.47 20.50 15.66
CA ASP A 118 -21.13 19.26 15.24
C ASP A 118 -21.15 19.03 13.70
N ASN A 119 -20.33 19.76 12.94
CA ASN A 119 -20.15 19.53 11.50
C ASN A 119 -18.93 18.64 11.29
N ASP A 120 -19.23 17.38 10.97
CA ASP A 120 -18.38 16.26 10.53
C ASP A 120 -17.38 16.55 9.37
N ASN A 121 -16.74 17.70 9.32
CA ASN A 121 -15.74 18.03 8.30
C ASN A 121 -14.37 18.26 8.92
N ASP A 122 -13.58 17.19 8.95
CA ASP A 122 -12.12 17.19 8.73
C ASP A 122 -11.32 18.26 9.47
N ASN A 123 -11.75 18.66 10.67
CA ASN A 123 -10.99 19.59 11.48
C ASN A 123 -9.81 18.80 12.03
N THR A 124 -8.77 18.78 11.19
CA THR A 124 -7.44 18.23 11.36
C THR A 124 -6.78 18.97 12.50
N GLY A 125 -7.29 18.69 13.69
CA GLY A 125 -6.85 19.29 14.91
C GLY A 125 -5.34 19.09 15.09
N ILE A 126 -4.67 20.22 15.27
CA ILE A 126 -3.77 20.42 16.39
C ILE A 126 -2.53 19.51 16.51
N TYR A 127 -1.75 19.41 15.44
CA TYR A 127 -0.36 19.00 15.57
C TYR A 127 0.53 20.24 15.52
N MET A 128 1.50 20.31 16.44
CA MET A 128 2.56 21.31 16.37
C MET A 128 3.73 20.73 15.60
N PRO A 129 4.38 21.55 14.74
CA PRO A 129 5.50 21.07 13.98
C PRO A 129 6.66 20.71 14.90
N ILE A 130 7.29 19.57 14.62
CA ILE A 130 8.48 19.10 15.33
C ILE A 130 9.72 19.16 14.43
N ASP A 131 10.87 19.43 15.03
CA ASP A 131 12.17 19.20 14.40
C ASP A 131 12.80 17.96 15.07
N VAL A 132 13.34 17.03 14.28
CA VAL A 132 14.04 15.87 14.85
C VAL A 132 15.38 16.33 15.41
N PRO A 133 15.65 16.24 16.72
CA PRO A 133 16.88 16.77 17.29
C PRO A 133 18.06 15.80 17.09
N PRO A 134 19.31 16.29 17.06
CA PRO A 134 20.53 15.47 16.87
C PRO A 134 20.69 14.28 17.81
N ILE A 135 20.15 14.36 19.03
CA ILE A 135 20.20 13.27 20.03
C ILE A 135 19.54 11.96 19.53
N ILE A 136 18.80 12.01 18.42
CA ILE A 136 18.24 10.82 17.79
C ILE A 136 19.32 9.77 17.43
N ASP A 137 20.57 10.17 17.18
CA ASP A 137 21.66 9.22 16.94
C ASP A 137 22.00 8.34 18.15
N GLN A 138 21.57 8.70 19.36
CA GLN A 138 21.86 7.89 20.54
C GLN A 138 21.02 6.62 20.60
N PHE A 139 19.93 6.52 19.83
CA PHE A 139 19.04 5.36 19.78
C PHE A 139 19.54 4.32 18.77
N GLN A 140 20.73 3.78 19.00
CA GLN A 140 21.45 2.87 18.11
C GLN A 140 20.74 1.52 17.83
N SER A 141 19.60 1.26 18.46
CA SER A 141 18.75 0.08 18.23
C SER A 141 17.39 0.43 17.62
N LEU A 142 17.17 1.68 17.23
CA LEU A 142 15.94 2.16 16.62
C LEU A 142 15.81 1.58 15.21
N GLU A 143 14.82 0.70 15.03
CA GLU A 143 14.52 0.06 13.75
C GLU A 143 13.42 0.78 12.97
N SER A 144 12.54 1.51 13.67
CA SER A 144 11.43 2.24 13.08
C SER A 144 11.23 3.60 13.74
N ILE A 145 10.93 4.61 12.94
CA ILE A 145 10.56 5.94 13.42
C ILE A 145 9.29 6.42 12.70
N TYR A 146 8.35 6.96 13.45
CA TYR A 146 7.18 7.67 12.94
C TYR A 146 7.32 9.15 13.29
N LEU A 147 7.27 10.02 12.29
CA LEU A 147 7.42 11.46 12.41
C LEU A 147 6.11 12.13 12.01
N LYS A 148 5.35 12.62 12.99
CA LYS A 148 4.12 13.39 12.73
C LYS A 148 4.43 14.88 12.70
N ASP A 149 3.97 15.57 11.67
CA ASP A 149 4.16 17.02 11.51
C ASP A 149 5.62 17.44 11.63
N CYS A 150 6.50 16.68 10.99
CA CYS A 150 7.92 16.97 10.99
C CYS A 150 8.21 18.13 10.05
N ARG A 151 8.94 19.14 10.52
CA ARG A 151 9.42 20.25 9.71
C ARG A 151 10.86 20.03 9.25
N LEU A 152 11.71 19.44 10.09
CA LEU A 152 13.14 19.26 9.82
C LEU A 152 13.60 17.85 10.23
N ILE A 153 14.17 17.11 9.27
CA ILE A 153 14.94 15.89 9.55
C ILE A 153 16.41 16.28 9.76
N THR A 154 17.06 15.71 10.77
CA THR A 154 18.48 16.00 11.07
C THR A 154 19.44 14.99 10.42
N MET A 155 20.71 15.38 10.21
CA MET A 155 21.75 14.52 9.63
C MET A 155 21.98 13.25 10.45
N GLU A 156 21.86 13.36 11.76
CA GLU A 156 22.05 12.30 12.75
C GLU A 156 21.09 11.13 12.56
N LEU A 157 19.96 11.32 11.88
CA LEU A 157 19.06 10.21 11.55
C LEU A 157 19.75 9.18 10.63
N GLY A 158 20.63 9.64 9.74
CA GLY A 158 21.45 8.77 8.87
C GLY A 158 22.52 7.97 9.61
N ASN A 159 22.81 8.29 10.87
CA ASN A 159 23.79 7.56 11.69
C ASN A 159 23.20 6.32 12.37
N LEU A 160 21.91 6.04 12.20
CA LEU A 160 21.23 4.91 12.83
C LEU A 160 21.46 3.62 12.03
N PRO A 161 22.27 2.67 12.53
CA PRO A 161 22.76 1.55 11.73
C PRO A 161 21.69 0.49 11.41
N VAL A 162 20.58 0.50 12.14
CA VAL A 162 19.52 -0.51 12.04
C VAL A 162 18.16 0.08 11.68
N LEU A 163 18.08 1.37 11.32
CA LEU A 163 16.83 2.04 10.95
C LEU A 163 16.32 1.46 9.62
N LYS A 164 15.20 0.75 9.65
CA LYS A 164 14.60 0.06 8.49
C LYS A 164 13.35 0.76 7.98
N THR A 165 12.56 1.36 8.85
CA THR A 165 11.27 1.94 8.48
C THR A 165 11.18 3.40 8.91
N ILE A 166 10.79 4.26 7.98
CA ILE A 166 10.46 5.65 8.27
C ILE A 166 9.02 5.90 7.84
N ASN A 167 8.20 6.33 8.78
CA ASN A 167 6.86 6.81 8.51
C ASN A 167 6.82 8.32 8.75
N VAL A 168 6.30 9.02 7.76
CA VAL A 168 6.20 10.48 7.69
C VAL A 168 4.71 10.78 7.57
N GLY A 169 4.10 11.22 8.65
CA GLY A 169 2.66 11.50 8.71
C GLY A 169 2.39 12.99 8.86
N VAL A 170 1.34 13.49 8.21
CA VAL A 170 0.85 14.87 8.38
C VAL A 170 2.00 15.87 8.19
N SER A 171 2.73 15.80 7.09
CA SER A 171 3.92 16.64 6.94
C SER A 171 3.58 18.00 6.37
N THR A 172 4.05 19.08 7.02
CA THR A 172 4.07 20.39 6.38
C THR A 172 4.74 20.30 5.00
N SER A 173 4.27 21.08 4.02
CA SER A 173 4.91 21.19 2.69
C SER A 173 6.43 21.44 2.81
N ASN A 174 6.84 22.11 3.89
CA ASN A 174 8.19 22.53 4.16
C ASN A 174 9.12 21.37 4.57
N MET A 175 8.60 20.20 4.96
CA MET A 175 9.43 19.06 5.32
C MET A 175 10.33 18.63 4.15
N PHE A 176 9.77 18.62 2.94
CA PHE A 176 10.49 18.25 1.72
C PHE A 176 11.47 19.35 1.27
N GLU A 177 11.35 20.58 1.80
CA GLU A 177 12.30 21.68 1.57
C GLU A 177 13.47 21.66 2.56
N ASN A 178 13.23 21.20 3.78
CA ASN A 178 14.14 21.35 4.91
C ASN A 178 14.74 20.00 5.33
N PHE A 179 15.40 19.31 4.41
CA PHE A 179 16.29 18.21 4.79
C PHE A 179 17.75 18.59 4.47
N PRO A 180 18.70 18.23 5.34
CA PRO A 180 20.07 18.68 5.21
C PRO A 180 20.76 18.05 3.99
N GLU A 181 21.56 18.86 3.30
CA GLU A 181 22.35 18.43 2.16
C GLU A 181 23.32 17.31 2.59
N GLY A 182 23.32 16.21 1.84
CA GLY A 182 24.16 15.05 2.12
C GLY A 182 23.53 14.01 3.04
N LEU A 183 22.30 14.21 3.53
CA LEU A 183 21.58 13.17 4.27
C LEU A 183 21.41 11.92 3.39
N GLN A 184 21.84 10.78 3.92
CA GLN A 184 21.65 9.47 3.30
C GLN A 184 21.06 8.50 4.31
N LEU A 185 20.00 7.82 3.90
CA LEU A 185 19.26 6.86 4.73
C LEU A 185 19.47 5.44 4.16
N SER A 186 20.71 4.94 4.29
CA SER A 186 21.17 3.75 3.57
C SER A 186 20.70 2.41 4.13
N SER A 187 20.11 2.38 5.33
CA SER A 187 19.57 1.15 5.94
C SER A 187 18.06 1.00 5.76
N VAL A 188 17.39 2.06 5.30
CA VAL A 188 15.93 2.12 5.20
C VAL A 188 15.45 1.21 4.06
N LYS A 189 14.46 0.39 4.39
CA LYS A 189 13.78 -0.57 3.51
C LYS A 189 12.34 -0.17 3.20
N GLU A 190 11.70 0.57 4.10
CA GLU A 190 10.30 0.96 3.98
C GLU A 190 10.14 2.45 4.27
N VAL A 191 9.47 3.15 3.37
CA VAL A 191 9.08 4.55 3.55
C VAL A 191 7.58 4.67 3.38
N VAL A 192 6.92 5.26 4.38
CA VAL A 192 5.49 5.57 4.37
C VAL A 192 5.33 7.07 4.44
N ILE A 193 4.61 7.65 3.49
CA ILE A 193 4.25 9.06 3.42
C ILE A 193 2.73 9.15 3.51
N ASP A 194 2.23 9.60 4.65
CA ASP A 194 0.82 9.75 4.95
C ASP A 194 0.43 11.23 4.95
N SER A 195 -0.44 11.60 4.00
CA SER A 195 -0.91 12.96 3.77
C SER A 195 -2.31 13.16 4.34
N SER A 196 -2.64 12.55 5.48
CA SER A 196 -3.98 12.62 6.08
C SER A 196 -4.52 14.02 6.37
N CYS A 197 -3.68 15.07 6.35
CA CYS A 197 -4.12 16.44 6.58
C CYS A 197 -4.49 17.18 5.29
N SER A 198 -5.64 17.83 5.30
CA SER A 198 -6.12 18.63 4.17
C SER A 198 -5.18 19.82 3.90
N GLY A 199 -4.76 19.95 2.64
CA GLY A 199 -4.01 21.13 2.17
C GLY A 199 -2.49 21.02 2.17
N THR A 200 -1.91 19.89 2.58
CA THR A 200 -0.51 19.60 2.26
C THR A 200 -0.37 19.49 0.74
N LYS A 201 0.58 20.22 0.18
CA LYS A 201 0.98 20.11 -1.22
C LYS A 201 2.43 19.66 -1.25
N PHE A 202 2.73 18.58 -1.95
CA PHE A 202 4.08 18.30 -2.38
C PHE A 202 4.51 19.46 -3.26
N ASN A 203 5.48 20.22 -2.77
CA ASN A 203 6.27 21.06 -3.65
C ASN A 203 7.13 20.16 -4.55
N SER A 204 7.82 20.79 -5.50
CA SER A 204 8.77 20.15 -6.41
C SER A 204 9.98 19.48 -5.73
N ASN A 205 10.03 19.36 -4.40
CA ASN A 205 11.15 18.80 -3.66
C ASN A 205 10.95 17.34 -3.24
N LEU A 206 9.81 16.72 -3.56
CA LEU A 206 9.60 15.28 -3.35
C LEU A 206 10.72 14.45 -4.02
N SER A 207 11.13 14.85 -5.23
CA SER A 207 12.30 14.27 -5.93
C SER A 207 13.55 14.22 -5.06
N SER A 208 13.89 15.37 -4.48
CA SER A 208 15.10 15.56 -3.69
C SER A 208 15.01 14.77 -2.38
N PHE A 209 13.83 14.72 -1.77
CA PHE A 209 13.57 13.88 -0.60
C PHE A 209 13.73 12.40 -0.93
N LEU A 210 13.14 11.88 -2.01
CA LEU A 210 13.27 10.47 -2.35
C LEU A 210 14.73 10.07 -2.69
N LYS A 211 15.56 11.01 -3.16
CA LYS A 211 16.98 10.77 -3.45
C LYS A 211 17.85 10.52 -2.20
N ILE A 212 17.36 10.80 -0.99
CA ILE A 212 18.11 10.47 0.24
C ILE A 212 18.13 8.96 0.52
N PHE A 213 17.21 8.19 -0.08
CA PHE A 213 17.13 6.74 0.09
C PHE A 213 18.06 6.01 -0.88
N SER A 214 18.76 5.00 -0.35
CA SER A 214 19.70 4.20 -1.12
C SER A 214 19.04 3.01 -1.82
N ASN A 215 19.84 2.15 -2.46
CA ASN A 215 19.41 0.90 -3.09
C ASN A 215 18.98 -0.21 -2.10
N THR A 216 18.59 0.15 -0.88
CA THR A 216 18.00 -0.73 0.12
C THR A 216 16.49 -0.57 0.23
N LEU A 217 15.92 0.49 -0.33
CA LEU A 217 14.48 0.75 -0.27
C LEU A 217 13.73 -0.32 -1.07
N GLU A 218 12.90 -1.09 -0.40
CA GLU A 218 12.12 -2.22 -0.93
C GLU A 218 10.64 -1.87 -1.06
N GLU A 219 10.12 -0.98 -0.21
CA GLU A 219 8.72 -0.57 -0.17
C GLU A 219 8.56 0.95 -0.04
N LEU A 220 7.72 1.51 -0.92
CA LEU A 220 7.32 2.92 -0.90
C LEU A 220 5.80 3.02 -0.85
N THR A 221 5.29 3.65 0.21
CA THR A 221 3.86 3.79 0.46
C THR A 221 3.48 5.26 0.53
N PHE A 222 2.44 5.60 -0.23
CA PHE A 222 1.72 6.87 -0.20
C PHE A 222 0.29 6.57 0.27
N TYR A 223 -0.18 7.28 1.29
CA TYR A 223 -1.46 7.01 1.95
C TYR A 223 -2.27 8.28 2.18
N SER A 224 -3.59 8.20 1.90
CA SER A 224 -4.67 9.12 2.28
C SER A 224 -4.57 10.58 1.84
N ASN A 225 -5.73 11.15 1.49
CA ASN A 225 -6.01 12.58 1.32
C ASN A 225 -5.01 13.38 0.47
N MET A 226 -4.26 12.72 -0.42
CA MET A 226 -3.39 13.39 -1.37
C MET A 226 -4.24 14.18 -2.35
N THR A 227 -3.84 15.40 -2.68
CA THR A 227 -4.51 16.15 -3.74
C THR A 227 -4.20 15.55 -5.11
N ARG A 228 -4.92 15.97 -6.15
CA ARG A 228 -4.62 15.50 -7.50
C ARG A 228 -3.22 15.93 -7.93
N GLU A 229 -2.83 17.16 -7.57
CA GLU A 229 -1.52 17.73 -7.84
C GLU A 229 -0.39 16.93 -7.16
N ASP A 230 -0.62 16.49 -5.93
CA ASP A 230 0.33 15.63 -5.19
C ASP A 230 0.58 14.31 -5.92
N THR A 231 -0.51 13.68 -6.34
CA THR A 231 -0.46 12.43 -7.09
C THR A 231 0.26 12.61 -8.43
N ASP A 232 0.01 13.71 -9.14
CA ASP A 232 0.70 14.02 -10.39
C ASP A 232 2.21 14.21 -10.19
N GLU A 233 2.62 14.88 -9.10
CA GLU A 233 4.03 15.05 -8.73
C GLU A 233 4.67 13.70 -8.37
N ILE A 234 4.00 12.85 -7.59
CA ILE A 234 4.48 11.50 -7.27
C ILE A 234 4.74 10.70 -8.55
N LEU A 235 3.75 10.66 -9.45
CA LEU A 235 3.86 9.92 -10.72
C LEU A 235 4.96 10.52 -11.61
N HIS A 236 5.11 11.85 -11.61
CA HIS A 236 6.18 12.54 -12.33
C HIS A 236 7.57 12.15 -11.81
N VAL A 237 7.80 12.20 -10.49
CA VAL A 237 9.06 11.82 -9.86
C VAL A 237 9.39 10.35 -10.13
N LEU A 238 8.41 9.45 -9.91
CA LEU A 238 8.58 8.01 -10.17
C LEU A 238 8.90 7.71 -11.64
N GLN A 239 8.39 8.50 -12.59
CA GLN A 239 8.65 8.31 -14.01
C GLN A 239 9.95 8.94 -14.51
N ASN A 240 10.34 10.11 -14.01
CA ASN A 240 11.38 10.91 -14.67
C ASN A 240 12.71 10.96 -13.90
N ASP A 241 12.71 10.75 -12.59
CA ASP A 241 13.88 11.03 -11.77
C ASP A 241 14.80 9.84 -11.58
N ASP A 242 16.11 10.08 -11.55
CA ASP A 242 17.11 9.06 -11.25
C ASP A 242 17.10 8.72 -9.75
N LEU A 243 16.37 7.66 -9.39
CA LEU A 243 16.19 7.19 -8.03
C LEU A 243 17.11 5.99 -7.77
N CYS A 244 17.97 6.08 -6.74
CA CYS A 244 18.99 5.08 -6.43
C CYS A 244 18.41 3.68 -6.10
N PHE A 245 17.14 3.62 -5.70
CA PHE A 245 16.42 2.39 -5.37
C PHE A 245 15.67 1.74 -6.54
N GLY A 246 15.89 2.18 -7.78
CA GLY A 246 15.24 1.61 -8.96
C GLY A 246 15.29 0.08 -9.02
N HIS A 247 16.42 -0.52 -8.65
CA HIS A 247 16.61 -1.97 -8.64
C HIS A 247 16.19 -2.67 -7.34
N SER A 248 16.01 -1.97 -6.23
CA SER A 248 15.64 -2.60 -4.95
C SER A 248 14.14 -2.54 -4.69
N LEU A 249 13.43 -1.58 -5.28
CA LEU A 249 12.01 -1.38 -5.04
C LEU A 249 11.19 -2.58 -5.55
N THR A 250 10.44 -3.19 -4.63
CA THR A 250 9.59 -4.35 -4.89
C THR A 250 8.10 -4.04 -4.72
N THR A 251 7.77 -3.00 -3.97
CA THR A 251 6.40 -2.65 -3.62
C THR A 251 6.18 -1.15 -3.74
N ILE A 252 5.16 -0.76 -4.49
CA ILE A 252 4.60 0.60 -4.49
C ILE A 252 3.17 0.50 -3.99
N LYS A 253 2.83 1.31 -2.98
CA LYS A 253 1.46 1.48 -2.50
C LYS A 253 1.07 2.95 -2.66
N MET A 254 -0.05 3.22 -3.33
CA MET A 254 -0.63 4.55 -3.50
C MET A 254 -2.11 4.45 -3.17
N LYS A 255 -2.44 4.46 -1.88
CA LYS A 255 -3.80 4.20 -1.39
C LYS A 255 -4.56 5.49 -1.17
N CYS A 256 -5.79 5.54 -1.68
CA CYS A 256 -6.64 6.74 -1.57
C CYS A 256 -5.93 8.00 -2.09
N CYS A 257 -5.24 7.88 -3.23
CA CYS A 257 -4.46 8.95 -3.87
C CYS A 257 -5.18 9.56 -5.09
N TYR A 258 -6.50 9.38 -5.23
CA TYR A 258 -7.28 9.85 -6.39
C TYR A 258 -6.70 9.45 -7.76
N LEU A 259 -6.07 8.28 -7.84
CA LEU A 259 -5.61 7.72 -9.12
C LEU A 259 -6.82 7.35 -9.98
N ASN A 260 -6.74 7.61 -11.28
CA ASN A 260 -7.72 7.19 -12.28
C ASN A 260 -7.14 6.08 -13.19
N GLU A 261 -7.90 5.68 -14.21
CA GLU A 261 -7.49 4.67 -15.17
C GLU A 261 -6.22 5.01 -15.97
N ASP A 262 -6.02 6.29 -16.34
CA ASP A 262 -4.83 6.75 -17.07
C ASP A 262 -3.58 6.65 -16.19
N ASP A 263 -3.71 6.95 -14.89
CA ASP A 263 -2.59 6.82 -13.94
C ASP A 263 -2.22 5.36 -13.70
N LEU A 264 -3.21 4.47 -13.60
CA LEU A 264 -2.96 3.04 -13.49
C LEU A 264 -2.25 2.53 -14.75
N GLU A 265 -2.67 2.98 -15.93
CA GLU A 265 -1.99 2.68 -17.19
C GLU A 265 -0.52 3.14 -17.15
N ARG A 266 -0.28 4.39 -16.72
CA ARG A 266 1.07 4.96 -16.53
C ARG A 266 1.90 4.15 -15.54
N LEU A 267 1.32 3.73 -14.41
CA LEU A 267 1.98 2.89 -13.41
C LEU A 267 2.42 1.54 -13.99
N ILE A 268 1.54 0.88 -14.75
CA ILE A 268 1.76 -0.46 -15.30
C ILE A 268 2.79 -0.45 -16.44
N PHE A 269 2.71 0.52 -17.36
CA PHE A 269 3.50 0.49 -18.60
C PHE A 269 4.72 1.41 -18.60
N GLU A 270 4.75 2.47 -17.80
CA GLU A 270 5.83 3.46 -17.85
C GLU A 270 6.66 3.42 -16.57
N ILE A 271 6.03 3.57 -15.41
CA ILE A 271 6.74 3.60 -14.13
C ILE A 271 7.35 2.24 -13.82
N ARG A 272 6.60 1.14 -13.97
CA ARG A 272 7.09 -0.22 -13.71
C ARG A 272 8.36 -0.57 -14.50
N GLU A 273 8.54 -0.07 -15.73
CA GLU A 273 9.76 -0.34 -16.51
C GLU A 273 11.04 0.18 -15.83
N ARG A 274 10.91 1.20 -14.99
CA ARG A 274 12.02 1.76 -14.20
C ARG A 274 12.34 0.95 -12.95
N PHE A 275 11.38 0.13 -12.51
CA PHE A 275 11.48 -0.70 -11.32
C PHE A 275 11.38 -2.19 -11.71
N PRO A 276 12.44 -2.79 -12.28
CA PRO A 276 12.41 -4.15 -12.84
C PRO A 276 12.17 -5.27 -11.81
N ASN A 277 12.19 -4.95 -10.52
CA ASN A 277 11.88 -5.85 -9.41
C ASN A 277 10.53 -5.53 -8.75
N LEU A 278 9.73 -4.64 -9.33
CA LEU A 278 8.39 -4.32 -8.82
C LEU A 278 7.47 -5.54 -8.95
N HIS A 279 7.05 -6.05 -7.79
CA HIS A 279 6.20 -7.23 -7.62
C HIS A 279 4.80 -6.86 -7.12
N THR A 280 4.66 -5.77 -6.39
CA THR A 280 3.40 -5.36 -5.79
C THR A 280 3.07 -3.93 -6.18
N LEU A 281 1.88 -3.74 -6.76
CA LEU A 281 1.27 -2.44 -6.94
C LEU A 281 -0.04 -2.43 -6.15
N ASP A 282 -0.11 -1.62 -5.10
CA ASP A 282 -1.31 -1.48 -4.28
C ASP A 282 -1.92 -0.10 -4.49
N ILE A 283 -3.00 -0.03 -5.26
CA ILE A 283 -3.73 1.21 -5.54
C ILE A 283 -5.16 1.14 -4.98
N SER A 284 -5.32 0.49 -3.81
CA SER A 284 -6.63 0.39 -3.17
C SER A 284 -7.21 1.76 -2.83
N GLY A 285 -8.53 1.92 -2.96
CA GLY A 285 -9.25 3.14 -2.57
C GLY A 285 -9.10 4.29 -3.57
N ASN A 286 -8.74 4.02 -4.82
CA ASN A 286 -8.62 5.04 -5.87
C ASN A 286 -9.84 5.08 -6.80
N SER A 287 -9.89 6.08 -7.68
CA SER A 287 -11.01 6.38 -8.57
C SER A 287 -10.97 5.63 -9.91
N VAL A 288 -10.35 4.45 -9.97
CA VAL A 288 -10.29 3.64 -11.20
C VAL A 288 -11.68 3.09 -11.52
N THR A 289 -12.26 3.53 -12.63
CA THR A 289 -13.62 3.12 -13.07
C THR A 289 -13.62 2.12 -14.22
N SER A 290 -12.53 2.06 -15.00
CA SER A 290 -12.40 1.23 -16.19
C SER A 290 -10.98 0.67 -16.35
N LEU A 291 -10.87 -0.52 -16.93
CA LEU A 291 -9.62 -1.15 -17.35
C LEU A 291 -9.53 -1.29 -18.88
N CYS A 292 -10.53 -0.80 -19.62
CA CYS A 292 -10.59 -0.95 -21.08
C CYS A 292 -9.37 -0.35 -21.79
N GLY A 293 -8.89 0.83 -21.36
CA GLY A 293 -7.70 1.48 -21.94
C GLY A 293 -6.44 0.61 -21.85
N ILE A 294 -6.19 0.06 -20.66
CA ILE A 294 -5.10 -0.90 -20.40
C ILE A 294 -5.25 -2.14 -21.29
N GLY A 295 -6.47 -2.71 -21.37
CA GLY A 295 -6.76 -3.85 -22.22
C GLY A 295 -6.47 -3.58 -23.71
N ASP A 296 -6.77 -2.38 -24.20
CA ASP A 296 -6.50 -1.99 -25.58
C ASP A 296 -5.01 -1.71 -25.83
N ARG A 297 -4.29 -1.08 -24.88
CA ARG A 297 -2.83 -0.90 -24.96
C ARG A 297 -2.08 -2.23 -25.04
N ILE A 298 -2.52 -3.26 -24.29
CA ILE A 298 -1.93 -4.61 -24.35
C ILE A 298 -2.09 -5.23 -25.75
N LYS A 299 -3.26 -5.04 -26.39
CA LYS A 299 -3.50 -5.55 -27.75
C LYS A 299 -2.62 -4.84 -28.79
N GLN A 300 -2.30 -3.57 -28.58
CA GLN A 300 -1.46 -2.78 -29.48
C GLN A 300 0.04 -3.04 -29.29
N ALA A 301 0.48 -3.28 -28.05
CA ALA A 301 1.87 -3.52 -27.67
C ALA A 301 2.03 -4.90 -27.01
N PRO A 302 2.10 -5.99 -27.81
CA PRO A 302 2.05 -7.35 -27.29
C PRO A 302 3.32 -7.78 -26.55
N LEU A 303 4.40 -6.98 -26.54
CA LEU A 303 5.64 -7.30 -25.85
C LEU A 303 5.82 -6.38 -24.64
N ILE A 304 5.93 -7.01 -23.48
CA ILE A 304 6.17 -6.34 -22.20
C ILE A 304 7.31 -7.11 -21.53
N PRO A 305 8.57 -6.70 -21.73
CA PRO A 305 9.72 -7.44 -21.24
C PRO A 305 9.79 -7.41 -19.71
N GLY A 306 10.31 -8.50 -19.12
CA GLY A 306 10.70 -8.52 -17.70
C GLY A 306 9.56 -8.36 -16.69
N ASN A 307 8.33 -8.75 -17.04
CA ASN A 307 7.20 -8.60 -16.14
C ASN A 307 7.34 -9.48 -14.89
N LYS A 308 7.38 -8.84 -13.72
CA LYS A 308 7.45 -9.50 -12.41
C LYS A 308 6.29 -9.14 -11.48
N LEU A 309 5.31 -8.38 -11.96
CA LEU A 309 4.17 -7.96 -11.15
C LEU A 309 3.35 -9.20 -10.74
N CYS A 310 3.19 -9.38 -9.44
CA CYS A 310 2.51 -10.52 -8.80
C CYS A 310 1.25 -10.12 -8.04
N ASN A 311 1.17 -8.88 -7.57
CA ASN A 311 0.02 -8.37 -6.84
C ASN A 311 -0.39 -7.01 -7.42
N LEU A 312 -1.68 -6.89 -7.75
CA LEU A 312 -2.30 -5.65 -8.23
C LEU A 312 -3.55 -5.39 -7.40
N ASN A 313 -3.43 -4.72 -6.28
CA ASN A 313 -4.56 -4.49 -5.39
C ASN A 313 -5.43 -3.32 -5.87
N LEU A 314 -6.66 -3.63 -6.31
CA LEU A 314 -7.69 -2.70 -6.78
C LEU A 314 -8.85 -2.56 -5.78
N ASN A 315 -8.68 -3.03 -4.53
CA ASN A 315 -9.75 -3.03 -3.54
C ASN A 315 -10.28 -1.61 -3.31
N SER A 316 -11.58 -1.48 -3.05
CA SER A 316 -12.23 -0.19 -2.81
C SER A 316 -12.14 0.83 -3.97
N SER A 317 -11.84 0.39 -5.20
CA SER A 317 -12.01 1.22 -6.40
C SER A 317 -13.37 0.96 -7.06
N PRO A 318 -13.99 1.94 -7.76
CA PRO A 318 -15.29 1.76 -8.41
C PRO A 318 -15.35 0.59 -9.41
N ILE A 319 -14.23 0.27 -10.09
CA ILE A 319 -14.11 -0.91 -10.96
C ILE A 319 -14.47 -2.21 -10.23
N TRP A 320 -14.35 -2.24 -8.90
CA TRP A 320 -14.65 -3.41 -8.07
C TRP A 320 -16.08 -3.91 -8.23
N GLU A 321 -17.03 -2.99 -8.39
CA GLU A 321 -18.46 -3.29 -8.62
C GLU A 321 -18.68 -4.06 -9.92
N GLN A 322 -17.77 -3.94 -10.89
CA GLN A 322 -17.82 -4.65 -12.18
C GLN A 322 -17.20 -6.06 -12.10
N ILE A 323 -16.18 -6.25 -11.27
CA ILE A 323 -15.36 -7.46 -11.26
C ILE A 323 -15.76 -8.47 -10.18
N CYS A 324 -16.42 -8.02 -9.12
CA CYS A 324 -16.89 -8.87 -8.03
C CYS A 324 -18.41 -8.88 -7.90
N ALA A 325 -18.96 -9.97 -7.38
CA ALA A 325 -20.32 -10.00 -6.88
C ALA A 325 -20.29 -9.67 -5.39
N ASP A 326 -21.08 -8.69 -4.97
CA ASP A 326 -21.25 -8.38 -3.55
C ASP A 326 -21.88 -9.58 -2.83
N GLY A 327 -21.19 -10.05 -1.79
CA GLY A 327 -21.63 -11.20 -1.01
C GLY A 327 -22.71 -10.90 0.01
N ASN A 328 -22.99 -9.62 0.32
CA ASN A 328 -23.82 -9.30 1.49
C ASN A 328 -24.43 -7.89 1.55
N TYR A 329 -24.28 -7.05 0.53
CA TYR A 329 -24.94 -5.74 0.48
C TYR A 329 -26.07 -5.81 -0.53
N ASP A 330 -27.23 -5.29 -0.15
CA ASP A 330 -28.49 -5.25 -0.91
C ASP A 330 -28.41 -4.29 -2.13
N THR A 331 -27.21 -4.13 -2.69
CA THR A 331 -26.88 -3.30 -3.85
C THR A 331 -27.44 -3.97 -5.10
N LEU A 332 -28.72 -3.66 -5.32
CA LEU A 332 -29.50 -3.76 -6.55
C LEU A 332 -28.65 -3.91 -7.83
N ASN A 333 -28.66 -5.12 -8.41
CA ASN A 333 -28.48 -5.38 -9.84
C ASN A 333 -27.37 -4.58 -10.56
N VAL A 334 -26.15 -4.51 -10.02
CA VAL A 334 -25.02 -4.01 -10.81
C VAL A 334 -24.78 -5.00 -11.96
N THR A 335 -25.14 -4.60 -13.17
CA THR A 335 -24.89 -5.38 -14.38
C THR A 335 -23.40 -5.31 -14.67
N LYS A 336 -22.70 -6.43 -14.49
CA LYS A 336 -21.27 -6.56 -14.83
C LYS A 336 -21.06 -6.28 -16.32
N ASP A 337 -20.21 -5.32 -16.65
CA ASP A 337 -19.85 -5.01 -18.04
C ASP A 337 -18.91 -6.10 -18.61
N PRO A 338 -19.33 -6.85 -19.65
CA PRO A 338 -18.47 -7.84 -20.30
C PRO A 338 -17.15 -7.28 -20.85
N LYS A 339 -17.10 -5.99 -21.19
CA LYS A 339 -15.88 -5.33 -21.69
C LYS A 339 -14.83 -5.18 -20.59
N GLU A 340 -15.23 -4.79 -19.40
CA GLU A 340 -14.34 -4.66 -18.25
C GLU A 340 -13.77 -6.02 -17.82
N ILE A 341 -14.62 -7.05 -17.80
CA ILE A 341 -14.18 -8.44 -17.55
C ILE A 341 -13.16 -8.87 -18.61
N ALA A 342 -13.44 -8.62 -19.89
CA ALA A 342 -12.52 -8.99 -20.98
C ALA A 342 -11.19 -8.22 -20.91
N ALA A 343 -11.22 -6.93 -20.55
CA ALA A 343 -10.03 -6.11 -20.37
C ALA A 343 -9.15 -6.62 -19.21
N LEU A 344 -9.76 -6.94 -18.06
CA LEU A 344 -9.04 -7.50 -16.92
C LEU A 344 -8.48 -8.89 -17.21
N VAL A 345 -9.22 -9.77 -17.88
CA VAL A 345 -8.69 -11.08 -18.30
C VAL A 345 -7.51 -10.89 -19.26
N THR A 346 -7.60 -9.95 -20.20
CA THR A 346 -6.48 -9.58 -21.09
C THR A 346 -5.25 -9.12 -20.29
N LEU A 347 -5.46 -8.31 -19.25
CA LEU A 347 -4.40 -7.90 -18.32
C LEU A 347 -3.78 -9.09 -17.59
N LEU A 348 -4.58 -9.99 -17.01
CA LEU A 348 -4.08 -11.16 -16.28
C LEU A 348 -3.39 -12.20 -17.16
N ASP A 349 -3.82 -12.33 -18.42
CA ASP A 349 -3.17 -13.17 -19.43
C ASP A 349 -1.81 -12.62 -19.84
N LYS A 350 -1.71 -11.29 -19.90
CA LYS A 350 -0.45 -10.61 -20.21
C LYS A 350 0.50 -10.55 -19.01
N PHE A 351 -0.06 -10.41 -17.82
CA PHE A 351 0.64 -10.36 -16.54
C PHE A 351 0.38 -11.65 -15.76
N ASP A 352 0.97 -12.73 -16.26
CA ASP A 352 0.81 -14.10 -15.79
C ASP A 352 1.32 -14.39 -14.37
N GLY A 353 1.99 -13.40 -13.75
CA GLY A 353 2.37 -13.40 -12.34
C GLY A 353 1.28 -12.90 -11.40
N ILE A 354 0.31 -12.10 -11.88
CA ILE A 354 -0.71 -11.48 -11.02
C ILE A 354 -1.65 -12.56 -10.49
N SER A 355 -1.63 -12.78 -9.19
CA SER A 355 -2.46 -13.79 -8.52
C SER A 355 -3.46 -13.21 -7.53
N ASN A 356 -3.40 -11.92 -7.22
CA ASN A 356 -4.29 -11.26 -6.27
C ASN A 356 -4.68 -9.87 -6.79
N LEU A 357 -5.99 -9.56 -6.76
CA LEU A 357 -6.54 -8.26 -7.18
C LEU A 357 -7.07 -7.40 -6.03
N GLY A 358 -6.93 -7.84 -4.79
CA GLY A 358 -7.42 -7.13 -3.62
C GLY A 358 -8.74 -7.63 -3.03
N ALA A 359 -9.32 -8.72 -3.51
CA ALA A 359 -10.64 -9.15 -3.02
C ALA A 359 -10.58 -9.56 -1.57
N CYS A 360 -11.43 -8.99 -0.73
CA CYS A 360 -11.68 -9.56 0.58
C CYS A 360 -12.30 -10.96 0.45
N TRP A 361 -12.02 -11.84 1.40
CA TRP A 361 -12.51 -13.23 1.39
C TRP A 361 -14.03 -13.38 1.27
N PHE A 362 -14.84 -12.41 1.71
CA PHE A 362 -16.30 -12.47 1.57
C PHE A 362 -16.80 -12.09 0.17
N GLN A 363 -15.94 -11.51 -0.67
CA GLN A 363 -16.25 -11.17 -2.05
C GLN A 363 -16.06 -12.38 -2.96
N LYS A 364 -16.71 -12.37 -4.12
CA LYS A 364 -16.57 -13.42 -5.14
C LYS A 364 -16.25 -12.78 -6.47
N TYR A 365 -15.14 -13.19 -7.08
CA TYR A 365 -14.78 -12.77 -8.42
C TYR A 365 -15.81 -13.26 -9.46
N GLU A 366 -15.91 -12.56 -10.58
CA GLU A 366 -16.52 -13.14 -11.78
C GLU A 366 -15.73 -14.42 -12.20
N PRO A 367 -16.42 -15.51 -12.59
CA PRO A 367 -15.78 -16.80 -12.85
C PRO A 367 -14.56 -16.78 -13.80
N LYS A 368 -14.55 -15.96 -14.85
CA LYS A 368 -13.42 -15.86 -15.79
C LYS A 368 -12.21 -15.17 -15.15
N ILE A 369 -12.44 -14.17 -14.31
CA ILE A 369 -11.39 -13.49 -13.54
C ILE A 369 -10.80 -14.45 -12.52
N GLU A 370 -11.67 -15.13 -11.74
CA GLU A 370 -11.24 -16.11 -10.74
C GLU A 370 -10.40 -17.23 -11.38
N TYR A 371 -10.85 -17.72 -12.54
CA TYR A 371 -10.13 -18.70 -13.35
C TYR A 371 -8.73 -18.20 -13.73
N ALA A 372 -8.62 -16.97 -14.25
CA ALA A 372 -7.34 -16.41 -14.68
C ALA A 372 -6.35 -16.30 -13.50
N LEU A 373 -6.81 -15.80 -12.34
CA LEU A 373 -6.00 -15.69 -11.13
C LEU A 373 -5.52 -17.06 -10.62
N ARG A 374 -6.42 -18.05 -10.59
CA ARG A 374 -6.08 -19.42 -10.15
C ARG A 374 -5.09 -20.12 -11.09
N ILE A 375 -5.03 -19.75 -12.36
CA ILE A 375 -4.00 -20.28 -13.28
C ILE A 375 -2.67 -19.54 -13.11
N ASN A 376 -2.71 -18.22 -12.92
CA ASN A 376 -1.51 -17.44 -12.63
C ASN A 376 -0.81 -17.95 -11.37
N ILE A 377 -1.56 -18.20 -10.28
CA ILE A 377 -0.99 -18.71 -9.03
C ILE A 377 -0.44 -20.14 -9.14
N ALA A 378 -1.02 -20.95 -10.03
CA ALA A 378 -0.51 -22.29 -10.36
C ALA A 378 0.84 -22.24 -11.12
N GLY A 379 1.31 -21.05 -11.49
CA GLY A 379 2.55 -20.84 -12.22
C GLY A 379 2.36 -20.85 -13.72
N ARG A 380 1.32 -20.17 -14.24
CA ARG A 380 1.04 -20.01 -15.69
C ARG A 380 2.30 -19.76 -16.51
N LYS A 381 3.20 -18.89 -16.03
CA LYS A 381 4.48 -18.61 -16.70
C LYS A 381 5.31 -19.87 -16.96
N GLU A 382 5.36 -20.79 -16.02
CA GLU A 382 6.11 -22.05 -16.16
C GLU A 382 5.35 -23.07 -17.01
N LEU A 383 4.01 -22.99 -17.05
CA LEU A 383 3.18 -23.74 -18.01
C LEU A 383 3.48 -23.33 -19.45
N MET A 384 3.65 -22.03 -19.70
CA MET A 384 3.78 -21.46 -21.05
C MET A 384 5.23 -21.37 -21.56
N ARG A 385 6.22 -21.29 -20.67
CA ARG A 385 7.64 -21.08 -21.03
C ARG A 385 8.27 -22.23 -21.83
N GLY A 386 7.65 -23.42 -21.85
CA GLY A 386 8.06 -24.54 -22.68
C GLY A 386 8.17 -24.23 -24.19
N LYS A 387 7.54 -23.15 -24.66
CA LYS A 387 7.49 -22.75 -26.07
C LYS A 387 8.75 -22.05 -26.62
N SER A 388 9.65 -21.52 -25.79
CA SER A 388 10.48 -20.38 -26.22
C SER A 388 11.98 -20.60 -26.42
N SER A 389 12.57 -21.78 -26.21
CA SER A 389 14.05 -21.91 -26.26
C SER A 389 14.64 -22.74 -27.39
N ARG A 390 13.84 -23.50 -28.14
CA ARG A 390 14.30 -24.10 -29.39
C ARG A 390 13.86 -23.20 -30.53
N MET A 391 14.78 -22.39 -31.04
CA MET A 391 14.69 -21.81 -32.39
C MET A 391 14.64 -22.98 -33.39
N SER A 392 13.48 -23.57 -33.56
CA SER A 392 13.14 -24.35 -34.73
C SER A 392 12.99 -23.35 -35.87
N ASN A 393 13.78 -23.50 -36.93
CA ASN A 393 13.68 -22.65 -38.12
C ASN A 393 12.46 -22.99 -39.00
N ASN A 394 11.60 -23.90 -38.55
CA ASN A 394 10.39 -24.26 -39.28
C ASN A 394 9.25 -23.36 -38.82
N THR A 395 8.75 -22.52 -39.73
CA THR A 395 7.66 -21.57 -39.52
C THR A 395 6.29 -22.21 -39.30
N ASP A 396 6.19 -23.54 -39.41
CA ASP A 396 4.92 -24.25 -39.53
C ASP A 396 4.65 -25.22 -38.37
N ASP A 397 5.59 -25.39 -37.43
CA ASP A 397 5.36 -26.14 -36.19
C ASP A 397 5.00 -25.14 -35.08
N GLU A 398 3.70 -24.92 -34.88
CA GLU A 398 3.21 -24.41 -33.59
C GLU A 398 3.51 -25.48 -32.53
N ASP A 399 4.73 -25.45 -31.98
CA ASP A 399 5.14 -26.34 -30.89
C ASP A 399 4.18 -26.12 -29.70
N GLU A 400 3.25 -27.07 -29.55
CA GLU A 400 2.41 -27.15 -28.37
C GLU A 400 3.31 -27.18 -27.13
N PRO A 401 2.93 -26.50 -26.04
CA PRO A 401 3.77 -26.46 -24.84
C PRO A 401 3.90 -27.88 -24.26
N ILE A 402 5.04 -28.52 -24.48
CA ILE A 402 5.34 -29.85 -23.91
C ILE A 402 5.70 -29.66 -22.44
N MET A 403 4.68 -29.60 -21.59
CA MET A 403 4.86 -29.65 -20.15
C MET A 403 5.24 -31.07 -19.74
N ASN A 404 6.31 -31.22 -18.94
CA ASN A 404 6.68 -32.51 -18.37
C ASN A 404 5.51 -33.04 -17.53
N ARG A 405 4.93 -34.17 -17.96
CA ARG A 405 3.74 -34.72 -17.30
C ARG A 405 3.96 -35.07 -15.83
N ALA A 406 5.21 -35.36 -15.44
CA ALA A 406 5.58 -35.66 -14.07
C ALA A 406 5.43 -34.45 -13.12
N LEU A 407 5.35 -33.22 -13.65
CA LEU A 407 5.16 -32.01 -12.85
C LEU A 407 3.69 -31.71 -12.54
N TRP A 408 2.72 -32.34 -13.21
CA TRP A 408 1.29 -32.06 -13.00
C TRP A 408 0.82 -32.27 -11.56
N PRO A 409 1.17 -33.37 -10.86
CA PRO A 409 0.78 -33.51 -9.46
C PRO A 409 1.26 -32.33 -8.59
N LEU A 410 2.50 -31.87 -8.80
CA LEU A 410 3.07 -30.73 -8.05
C LEU A 410 2.40 -29.40 -8.41
N ILE A 411 2.10 -29.17 -9.69
CA ILE A 411 1.41 -27.97 -10.15
C ILE A 411 -0.02 -27.93 -9.59
N LEU A 412 -0.73 -29.07 -9.61
CA LEU A 412 -2.08 -29.18 -9.08
C LEU A 412 -2.09 -29.02 -7.55
N GLU A 413 -1.17 -29.68 -6.84
CA GLU A 413 -1.03 -29.51 -5.40
C GLU A 413 -0.75 -28.04 -5.03
N ARG A 414 0.19 -27.39 -5.71
CA ARG A 414 0.49 -25.96 -5.52
C ARG A 414 -0.72 -25.09 -5.81
N ALA A 415 -1.38 -25.33 -6.94
CA ALA A 415 -2.55 -24.56 -7.36
C ALA A 415 -3.67 -24.64 -6.33
N TYR A 416 -3.89 -25.80 -5.70
CA TYR A 416 -4.88 -26.01 -4.65
C TYR A 416 -4.50 -25.34 -3.34
N ASN A 417 -3.27 -25.58 -2.88
CA ASN A 417 -2.77 -25.09 -1.60
C ASN A 417 -2.76 -23.55 -1.54
N ASN A 418 -2.44 -22.91 -2.65
CA ASN A 418 -2.37 -21.45 -2.74
C ASN A 418 -3.69 -20.82 -3.19
N SER A 419 -4.71 -21.62 -3.49
CA SER A 419 -5.91 -21.18 -4.18
C SER A 419 -6.75 -20.16 -3.38
N SER A 420 -6.52 -20.06 -2.07
CA SER A 420 -7.10 -19.07 -1.17
C SER A 420 -6.37 -17.73 -1.19
N GLU A 421 -5.10 -17.68 -1.62
CA GLU A 421 -4.25 -16.47 -1.66
C GLU A 421 -4.68 -15.45 -2.72
N ILE A 422 -5.65 -15.81 -3.58
CA ILE A 422 -6.30 -14.86 -4.49
C ILE A 422 -7.20 -13.86 -3.73
N TYR A 423 -7.48 -14.12 -2.45
CA TYR A 423 -8.22 -13.27 -1.54
C TYR A 423 -7.32 -12.68 -0.45
N ILE A 424 -7.67 -11.49 0.04
CA ILE A 424 -7.12 -10.84 1.22
C ILE A 424 -7.96 -11.24 2.44
N TYR A 425 -7.27 -11.67 3.50
CA TYR A 425 -7.85 -11.92 4.80
C TYR A 425 -7.37 -10.80 5.74
N ASN A 426 -8.26 -9.83 5.99
CA ASN A 426 -7.96 -8.76 6.93
C ASN A 426 -7.80 -9.33 8.34
N ARG A 427 -6.72 -8.91 9.01
CA ARG A 427 -6.40 -9.30 10.38
C ARG A 427 -7.11 -8.48 11.45
N ASP A 428 -7.96 -7.53 11.08
CA ASP A 428 -8.57 -6.52 11.96
C ASP A 428 -9.22 -7.16 13.20
N GLY A 429 -8.44 -7.30 14.29
CA GLY A 429 -8.84 -7.88 15.57
C GLY A 429 -9.14 -9.38 15.58
N ARG A 430 -8.95 -10.13 14.48
CA ARG A 430 -9.22 -11.57 14.44
C ARG A 430 -8.00 -12.39 14.85
N ASP A 431 -8.25 -13.50 15.55
CA ASP A 431 -7.19 -14.45 15.87
C ASP A 431 -6.71 -15.21 14.62
N ASP A 432 -5.48 -15.71 14.66
CA ASP A 432 -4.90 -16.46 13.53
C ASP A 432 -5.71 -17.74 13.19
N VAL A 433 -6.46 -18.28 14.16
CA VAL A 433 -7.29 -19.48 13.99
C VAL A 433 -8.43 -19.21 13.02
N SER A 434 -9.23 -18.17 13.24
CA SER A 434 -10.37 -17.83 12.37
C SER A 434 -9.93 -17.52 10.93
N ILE A 435 -8.81 -16.82 10.76
CA ILE A 435 -8.24 -16.55 9.43
C ILE A 435 -7.85 -17.84 8.72
N SER A 436 -7.27 -18.80 9.44
CA SER A 436 -6.87 -20.09 8.87
C SER A 436 -8.08 -20.93 8.42
N GLU A 437 -9.18 -20.92 9.18
CA GLU A 437 -10.41 -21.62 8.83
C GLU A 437 -11.08 -20.98 7.60
N GLU A 438 -11.13 -19.66 7.53
CA GLU A 438 -11.65 -18.94 6.37
C GLU A 438 -10.80 -19.21 5.12
N ALA A 439 -9.48 -19.16 5.24
CA ALA A 439 -8.56 -19.47 4.15
C ALA A 439 -8.75 -20.91 3.65
N GLU A 440 -8.88 -21.87 4.56
CA GLU A 440 -9.14 -23.27 4.20
C GLU A 440 -10.48 -23.43 3.50
N SER A 441 -11.53 -22.71 3.95
CA SER A 441 -12.86 -22.74 3.32
C SER A 441 -12.88 -22.23 1.87
N LYS A 442 -11.89 -21.40 1.50
CA LYS A 442 -11.73 -20.84 0.15
C LYS A 442 -10.84 -21.67 -0.75
N LYS A 443 -10.16 -22.69 -0.20
CA LYS A 443 -9.45 -23.64 -1.04
C LYS A 443 -10.44 -24.41 -1.89
N CYS A 444 -10.29 -24.35 -3.21
CA CYS A 444 -11.18 -25.07 -4.11
C CYS A 444 -10.43 -25.75 -5.24
N ALA A 445 -10.94 -26.93 -5.63
CA ALA A 445 -10.40 -27.70 -6.74
C ALA A 445 -10.86 -27.17 -8.11
N THR A 446 -11.68 -26.12 -8.17
CA THR A 446 -12.22 -25.59 -9.42
C THR A 446 -11.10 -25.14 -10.36
N GLY A 447 -10.07 -24.48 -9.82
CA GLY A 447 -8.85 -24.15 -10.59
C GLY A 447 -8.13 -25.38 -11.14
N LEU A 448 -8.12 -26.49 -10.38
CA LEU A 448 -7.53 -27.77 -10.80
C LEU A 448 -8.30 -28.40 -11.96
N PHE A 449 -9.62 -28.46 -11.85
CA PHE A 449 -10.49 -29.01 -12.89
C PHE A 449 -10.24 -28.31 -14.23
N HIS A 450 -10.15 -26.99 -14.16
CA HIS A 450 -9.89 -26.12 -15.29
C HIS A 450 -8.48 -26.29 -15.89
N LEU A 451 -7.45 -26.33 -15.04
CA LEU A 451 -6.08 -26.63 -15.47
C LEU A 451 -6.00 -27.96 -16.20
N VAL A 452 -6.62 -29.00 -15.63
CA VAL A 452 -6.65 -30.34 -16.24
C VAL A 452 -7.39 -30.30 -17.58
N HIS A 453 -8.56 -29.68 -17.64
CA HIS A 453 -9.37 -29.68 -18.86
C HIS A 453 -8.71 -28.90 -20.01
N HIS A 454 -8.10 -27.75 -19.75
CA HIS A 454 -7.52 -26.90 -20.79
C HIS A 454 -6.09 -27.25 -21.19
N PHE A 455 -5.29 -27.79 -20.27
CA PHE A 455 -3.86 -28.01 -20.51
C PHE A 455 -3.43 -29.47 -20.42
N TYR A 456 -4.14 -30.32 -19.68
CA TYR A 456 -3.77 -31.73 -19.51
C TYR A 456 -4.54 -32.69 -20.43
N ALA A 457 -5.83 -32.45 -20.63
CA ALA A 457 -6.68 -33.31 -21.45
C ALA A 457 -6.18 -33.42 -22.92
N PRO A 458 -5.76 -32.33 -23.60
CA PRO A 458 -5.18 -32.42 -24.94
C PRO A 458 -3.92 -33.29 -24.98
N VAL A 459 -3.08 -33.17 -23.95
CA VAL A 459 -1.82 -33.91 -23.80
C VAL A 459 -2.06 -35.43 -23.64
N MET A 460 -3.19 -35.85 -23.06
CA MET A 460 -3.54 -37.27 -22.88
C MET A 460 -4.13 -37.93 -24.13
N THR A 461 -4.72 -37.15 -25.04
CA THR A 461 -5.30 -37.67 -26.27
C THR A 461 -4.27 -38.06 -27.32
N GLU A 462 -3.10 -37.42 -27.34
CA GLU A 462 -2.06 -37.67 -28.35
C GLU A 462 -1.33 -39.01 -28.15
N ASP A 463 -1.15 -39.46 -26.90
CA ASP A 463 -0.36 -40.66 -26.60
C ASP A 463 -1.07 -41.98 -26.91
N ARG A 464 -2.37 -41.93 -27.23
CA ARG A 464 -3.16 -43.11 -27.62
C ARG A 464 -3.35 -43.24 -29.14
N GLY A 465 -2.96 -42.25 -29.92
CA GLY A 465 -3.17 -42.20 -31.35
C GLY A 465 -1.92 -42.57 -32.15
N GLY A 466 -1.63 -43.86 -32.29
CA GLY A 466 -0.78 -44.33 -33.38
C GLY A 466 -1.34 -43.82 -34.72
N ARG A 467 -0.73 -42.75 -35.24
CA ARG A 467 -0.82 -42.17 -36.58
C ARG A 467 -1.81 -42.89 -37.52
N SER A 468 -3.09 -42.60 -37.36
CA SER A 468 -4.08 -42.82 -38.42
C SER A 468 -4.86 -41.53 -38.61
N SER A 469 -4.53 -40.87 -39.72
CA SER A 469 -5.23 -39.72 -40.25
C SER A 469 -6.73 -40.02 -40.36
N SER A 470 -7.55 -39.06 -39.94
CA SER A 470 -8.99 -38.91 -40.23
C SER A 470 -9.81 -38.84 -38.94
N THR A 471 -10.24 -37.64 -38.55
CA THR A 471 -11.67 -37.24 -38.41
C THR A 471 -11.74 -35.86 -37.75
N THR A 472 -12.36 -34.87 -38.40
CA THR A 472 -13.78 -34.48 -38.27
C THR A 472 -14.08 -33.82 -36.93
N THR A 473 -14.08 -32.49 -36.98
CA THR A 473 -14.50 -31.55 -35.95
C THR A 473 -15.92 -31.88 -35.47
N THR A 474 -16.07 -32.19 -34.18
CA THR A 474 -17.39 -32.35 -33.55
C THR A 474 -17.64 -31.12 -32.68
N ASN A 475 -18.53 -30.24 -33.15
CA ASN A 475 -19.03 -29.12 -32.37
C ASN A 475 -19.87 -29.65 -31.19
N ILE A 476 -19.43 -29.38 -29.96
CA ILE A 476 -20.23 -29.63 -28.76
C ILE A 476 -21.02 -28.36 -28.46
N THR A 477 -22.33 -28.45 -28.65
CA THR A 477 -23.32 -27.42 -28.31
C THR A 477 -23.60 -27.37 -26.80
N ASN A 478 -23.74 -26.13 -26.32
CA ASN A 478 -24.17 -25.71 -24.98
C ASN A 478 -25.24 -26.58 -24.31
N TYR A 479 -25.00 -26.94 -23.05
CA TYR A 479 -26.01 -27.38 -22.10
C TYR A 479 -26.72 -26.15 -21.50
N ASN A 480 -27.94 -25.90 -21.94
CA ASN A 480 -28.92 -25.08 -21.21
C ASN A 480 -29.77 -26.03 -20.34
N SER A 481 -29.60 -25.99 -19.02
CA SER A 481 -30.54 -26.58 -18.07
C SER A 481 -31.67 -25.60 -17.81
N GLY A 482 -32.81 -25.81 -18.49
CA GLY A 482 -34.06 -25.14 -18.20
C GLY A 482 -34.79 -25.84 -17.05
N GLU A 483 -34.93 -25.16 -15.92
CA GLU A 483 -36.03 -25.41 -14.98
C GLU A 483 -37.21 -24.51 -15.37
N GLY A 484 -38.27 -25.15 -15.86
CA GLY A 484 -39.53 -24.50 -16.13
C GLY A 484 -40.31 -24.27 -14.84
N SER A 485 -40.76 -23.04 -14.64
CA SER A 485 -41.96 -22.79 -13.85
C SER A 485 -42.88 -21.88 -14.64
N ASN A 486 -43.94 -22.51 -15.14
CA ASN A 486 -45.12 -21.86 -15.71
C ASN A 486 -45.75 -20.92 -14.68
N ASN A 487 -45.96 -19.66 -15.04
CA ASN A 487 -47.15 -18.95 -14.58
C ASN A 487 -47.66 -18.01 -15.67
N ASN A 488 -48.79 -18.41 -16.22
CA ASN A 488 -49.68 -17.62 -17.06
C ASN A 488 -50.16 -16.39 -16.27
N ASN A 489 -50.05 -15.20 -16.87
CA ASN A 489 -51.15 -14.26 -16.77
C ASN A 489 -51.23 -13.33 -17.99
N ASN A 490 -52.36 -13.45 -18.69
CA ASN A 490 -52.86 -12.55 -19.72
C ASN A 490 -53.21 -11.19 -19.09
N ASN A 491 -52.83 -10.07 -19.70
CA ASN A 491 -53.75 -9.28 -20.54
C ASN A 491 -53.20 -7.90 -20.94
N ASN A 492 -53.57 -7.52 -22.17
CA ASN A 492 -53.88 -6.18 -22.69
C ASN A 492 -52.77 -5.17 -23.02
N ASN A 493 -52.50 -5.09 -24.34
CA ASN A 493 -52.71 -3.92 -25.21
C ASN A 493 -52.61 -2.52 -24.56
N ASN A 494 -51.64 -1.73 -25.03
CA ASN A 494 -51.98 -0.61 -25.93
C ASN A 494 -50.75 0.02 -26.61
N ASN A 495 -50.97 0.36 -27.89
CA ASN A 495 -50.18 1.25 -28.72
C ASN A 495 -49.76 2.55 -28.01
N THR A 496 -48.53 3.00 -28.20
CA THR A 496 -48.28 4.33 -28.79
C THR A 496 -46.84 4.51 -29.27
N ARG A 497 -46.77 4.66 -30.59
CA ARG A 497 -45.70 5.24 -31.40
C ARG A 497 -45.51 6.71 -30.99
N ASN A 498 -44.29 7.16 -30.73
CA ASN A 498 -43.91 8.56 -30.92
C ASN A 498 -42.43 8.68 -31.30
N GLU A 499 -42.23 9.11 -32.55
CA GLU A 499 -40.97 9.59 -33.10
C GLU A 499 -40.57 10.90 -32.43
N TRP A 500 -39.35 11.01 -31.91
CA TRP A 500 -38.71 12.31 -31.69
C TRP A 500 -37.44 12.42 -32.54
N LYS A 501 -37.59 13.15 -33.65
CA LYS A 501 -36.50 13.67 -34.48
C LYS A 501 -35.96 14.94 -33.85
N GLY A 502 -34.72 14.92 -33.36
CA GLY A 502 -33.94 16.11 -33.01
C GLY A 502 -32.83 16.34 -34.04
N LYS A 503 -32.97 17.37 -34.88
CA LYS A 503 -31.97 17.86 -35.84
C LYS A 503 -31.30 19.12 -35.28
N ARG A 504 -30.05 19.36 -35.72
CA ARG A 504 -29.22 20.62 -35.72
C ARG A 504 -28.32 20.82 -34.49
N LYS A 505 -27.09 21.35 -34.60
CA LYS A 505 -26.43 22.14 -35.66
C LYS A 505 -24.91 22.11 -35.44
N ARG A 506 -24.13 22.14 -36.54
CA ARG A 506 -22.72 22.55 -36.54
C ARG A 506 -22.58 24.04 -36.30
N LYS A 507 -21.48 24.44 -35.65
CA LYS A 507 -20.66 25.57 -36.06
C LYS A 507 -19.24 25.07 -36.21
#